data_AF-A0A3D4T9E3-F1
#
_entry.id   AF-A0A3D4T9E3-F1
#
_cell.length_a   1.000
_cell.length_b   1.000
_cell.length_c   1.000
_cell.angle_alpha   90.00
_cell.angle_beta   90.00
_cell.angle_gamma   90.00
#
_symmetry.space_group_name_H-M   'P 1'
#
loop_
_entity.id
_entity.type
_entity.pdbx_description
1 polymer ?
#
loop_
_entity_poly.entity_id
_entity_poly.type
_entity_poly.pdbx_seq_one_letter_code
_entity_poly.pdbx_strand_id
1 'polypeptide(L)'
;VIIDPGFGFGKTIAHNFQLLKNLRALELLHCPILVGISRKSTIYKTLNISAAEALNGTTVLNTIGLMHGAQILRVHDVREAREAIELYLAMQKA
;
A
#
# COMPACT_ATOMS: atom_id res chain seq x y z
N VAL A 1 4.51 -12.68 -14.55
CA VAL A 1 3.45 -12.85 -13.53
C VAL A 1 3.68 -11.80 -12.45
N ILE A 2 2.61 -11.17 -11.93
CA ILE A 2 2.65 -10.16 -10.85
C ILE A 2 1.63 -10.59 -9.81
N ILE A 3 1.95 -10.43 -8.52
CA ILE A 3 1.06 -10.76 -7.40
C ILE A 3 0.34 -9.50 -6.93
N ASP A 4 -1.00 -9.51 -6.95
CA ASP A 4 -1.83 -8.51 -6.26
C ASP A 4 -2.58 -9.23 -5.12
N PRO A 5 -2.35 -8.89 -3.85
CA PRO A 5 -3.00 -9.54 -2.72
C PRO A 5 -4.47 -9.10 -2.53
N GLY A 6 -4.95 -8.15 -3.34
CA GLY A 6 -6.35 -7.78 -3.45
C GLY A 6 -6.88 -7.09 -2.19
N PHE A 7 -6.25 -5.99 -1.78
CA PHE A 7 -6.73 -5.18 -0.65
C PHE A 7 -8.19 -4.74 -0.89
N GLY A 8 -9.04 -4.86 0.12
CA GLY A 8 -10.46 -4.49 0.04
C GLY A 8 -11.37 -5.43 -0.75
N PHE A 9 -10.88 -6.58 -1.23
CA PHE A 9 -11.71 -7.62 -1.87
C PHE A 9 -11.94 -8.78 -0.90
N GLY A 10 -13.18 -8.91 -0.39
CA GLY A 10 -13.58 -9.98 0.54
C GLY A 10 -12.87 -9.95 1.90
N LYS A 11 -12.30 -8.81 2.30
CA LYS A 11 -11.45 -8.66 3.51
C LYS A 11 -12.00 -7.60 4.45
N THR A 12 -12.02 -7.93 5.74
CA THR A 12 -12.29 -6.94 6.81
C THR A 12 -11.12 -5.95 6.92
N ILE A 13 -11.31 -4.85 7.65
CA ILE A 13 -10.22 -3.89 7.92
C ILE A 13 -9.04 -4.60 8.60
N ALA A 14 -9.32 -5.44 9.61
CA ALA A 14 -8.30 -6.24 10.30
C ALA A 14 -7.54 -7.16 9.34
N HIS A 15 -8.24 -7.88 8.45
CA HIS A 15 -7.59 -8.73 7.44
C HIS A 15 -6.67 -7.92 6.51
N ASN A 16 -7.07 -6.71 6.12
CA ASN A 16 -6.23 -5.86 5.26
C ASN A 16 -4.97 -5.38 5.99
N PHE A 17 -5.06 -4.99 7.27
CA PHE A 17 -3.86 -4.62 8.02
C PHE A 17 -2.95 -5.82 8.31
N GLN A 18 -3.53 -6.99 8.61
CA GLN A 18 -2.75 -8.22 8.75
C GLN A 18 -2.04 -8.60 7.46
N LEU A 19 -2.71 -8.46 6.31
CA LEU A 19 -2.12 -8.69 4.99
C LEU A 19 -0.96 -7.72 4.72
N LEU A 20 -1.14 -6.42 5.00
CA LEU A 20 -0.08 -5.42 4.82
C LEU A 20 1.11 -5.72 5.74
N LYS A 21 0.85 -6.03 7.02
CA LYS A 21 1.88 -6.39 8.01
C LYS A 21 2.73 -7.59 7.58
N ASN A 22 2.13 -8.57 6.91
CA ASN A 22 2.79 -9.80 6.48
C ASN A 22 3.08 -9.83 4.98
N LEU A 23 3.02 -8.68 4.28
CA LEU A 23 3.14 -8.60 2.82
C LEU A 23 4.42 -9.26 2.31
N ARG A 24 5.51 -9.12 3.06
CA ARG A 24 6.83 -9.67 2.74
C ARG A 24 6.84 -11.20 2.58
N ALA A 25 5.90 -11.91 3.21
CA ALA A 25 5.79 -13.36 3.04
C ALA A 25 5.50 -13.77 1.58
N LEU A 26 4.93 -12.87 0.77
CA LEU A 26 4.67 -13.12 -0.65
C LEU A 26 5.94 -13.10 -1.52
N GLU A 27 7.08 -12.61 -1.00
CA GLU A 27 8.38 -12.65 -1.70
C GLU A 27 8.81 -14.10 -2.01
N LEU A 28 8.33 -15.08 -1.23
CA LEU A 28 8.54 -16.52 -1.45
C LEU A 28 8.02 -17.01 -2.82
N LEU A 29 7.14 -16.25 -3.46
CA LEU A 29 6.60 -16.57 -4.79
C LEU A 29 7.53 -16.11 -5.93
N HIS A 30 8.66 -15.46 -5.62
CA HIS A 30 9.66 -14.97 -6.58
C HIS A 30 9.07 -14.14 -7.72
N CYS A 31 7.99 -13.40 -7.43
CA CYS A 31 7.27 -12.55 -8.38
C CYS A 31 7.12 -11.13 -7.83
N PRO A 32 7.08 -10.10 -8.70
CA PRO A 32 6.83 -8.75 -8.24
C PRO A 32 5.48 -8.59 -7.53
N ILE A 33 5.48 -7.83 -6.43
CA ILE A 33 4.28 -7.55 -5.64
C ILE A 33 3.74 -6.16 -5.98
N LEU A 34 2.45 -6.12 -6.34
CA LEU A 34 1.67 -4.91 -6.54
C LEU A 34 0.78 -4.64 -5.33
N VAL A 35 0.78 -3.42 -4.83
CA VAL A 35 -0.11 -2.96 -3.75
C VAL A 35 -1.07 -1.91 -4.27
N GLY A 36 -2.37 -2.18 -4.12
CA GLY A 36 -3.46 -1.26 -4.48
C GLY A 36 -4.34 -0.88 -3.28
N ILE A 37 -3.89 0.07 -2.46
CA ILE A 37 -4.61 0.49 -1.24
C ILE A 37 -5.26 1.88 -1.38
N SER A 38 -4.89 2.66 -2.39
CA SER A 38 -5.32 4.05 -2.58
C SER A 38 -6.83 4.27 -2.45
N ARG A 39 -7.21 5.15 -1.52
CA ARG A 39 -8.60 5.56 -1.20
C ARG A 39 -9.54 4.40 -0.81
N LYS A 40 -9.03 3.23 -0.42
CA LYS A 40 -9.87 2.09 -0.02
C LYS A 40 -10.48 2.27 1.38
N SER A 41 -11.55 1.51 1.62
CA SER A 41 -12.28 1.50 2.90
C SER A 41 -11.42 1.21 4.11
N THR A 42 -10.34 0.45 3.94
CA THR A 42 -9.33 0.22 4.99
C THR A 42 -8.77 1.53 5.54
N ILE A 43 -8.61 2.57 4.72
CA ILE A 43 -8.11 3.87 5.18
C ILE A 43 -9.26 4.67 5.76
N TYR A 44 -10.24 5.02 4.94
CA TYR A 44 -11.20 6.07 5.28
C TYR A 44 -12.16 5.63 6.40
N LYS A 45 -12.49 4.33 6.52
CA LYS A 45 -13.28 3.84 7.66
C LYS A 45 -12.45 3.77 8.95
N THR A 46 -11.15 3.47 8.87
CA THR A 46 -10.28 3.42 10.06
C THR A 46 -10.05 4.81 10.64
N LEU A 47 -9.90 5.81 9.78
CA LEU A 47 -9.69 7.21 10.17
C LEU A 47 -10.99 7.98 10.39
N ASN A 48 -12.15 7.37 10.13
CA ASN A 48 -13.47 8.01 10.17
C ASN A 48 -13.55 9.29 9.31
N ILE A 49 -13.05 9.21 8.08
CA ILE A 49 -13.03 10.27 7.06
C ILE A 49 -13.69 9.80 5.77
N SER A 50 -13.82 10.69 4.78
CA SER A 50 -14.27 10.32 3.44
C SER A 50 -13.14 9.73 2.57
N ALA A 51 -13.51 9.07 1.48
CA ALA A 51 -12.53 8.58 0.50
C ALA A 51 -11.74 9.71 -0.20
N ALA A 52 -12.31 10.91 -0.29
CA ALA A 52 -11.66 12.09 -0.87
C ALA A 52 -10.55 12.63 0.04
N GLU A 53 -10.70 12.48 1.35
CA GLU A 53 -9.74 12.93 2.37
C GLU A 53 -8.65 11.88 2.67
N ALA A 54 -8.74 10.70 2.04
CA ALA A 54 -7.86 9.56 2.32
C ALA A 54 -6.44 9.68 1.73
N LEU A 55 -6.05 10.84 1.21
CA LEU A 55 -4.74 11.05 0.56
C LEU A 55 -3.59 10.78 1.53
N ASN A 56 -3.59 11.43 2.70
CA ASN A 56 -2.53 11.23 3.70
C ASN A 56 -2.43 9.76 4.12
N GLY A 57 -3.56 9.13 4.46
CA GLY A 57 -3.59 7.71 4.82
C GLY A 57 -3.14 6.80 3.67
N THR A 58 -3.43 7.16 2.41
CA THR A 58 -2.93 6.44 1.23
C THR A 58 -1.40 6.52 1.15
N THR A 59 -0.83 7.72 1.30
CA THR A 59 0.63 7.91 1.28
C THR A 59 1.30 7.09 2.37
N VAL A 60 0.78 7.11 3.60
CA VAL A 60 1.31 6.31 4.72
C VAL A 60 1.28 4.81 4.41
N LEU A 61 0.14 4.27 3.97
CA LEU A 61 0.04 2.83 3.70
C LEU A 61 0.83 2.39 2.47
N ASN A 62 0.99 3.26 1.47
CA ASN A 62 1.89 3.01 0.35
C ASN A 62 3.35 2.91 0.80
N THR A 63 3.82 3.83 1.65
CA THR A 63 5.17 3.80 2.21
C THR A 63 5.41 2.53 3.02
N ILE A 64 4.45 2.12 3.86
CA ILE A 64 4.52 0.83 4.58
C ILE A 64 4.58 -0.34 3.59
N GLY A 65 3.79 -0.31 2.52
CA GLY A 65 3.84 -1.31 1.45
C GLY A 65 5.24 -1.43 0.83
N LEU A 66 5.88 -0.30 0.48
CA LEU A 66 7.25 -0.26 -0.04
C LEU A 66 8.24 -0.85 0.98
N MET A 67 8.14 -0.48 2.26
CA MET A 67 8.96 -1.02 3.35
C MET A 67 8.75 -2.53 3.58
N HIS A 68 7.64 -3.09 3.10
CA HIS A 68 7.30 -4.51 3.20
C HIS A 68 7.43 -5.27 1.88
N GLY A 69 8.18 -4.73 0.90
CA GLY A 69 8.57 -5.45 -0.31
C GLY A 69 7.66 -5.22 -1.52
N ALA A 70 6.72 -4.28 -1.46
CA ALA A 70 5.97 -3.88 -2.64
C ALA A 70 6.89 -3.22 -3.68
N GLN A 71 6.77 -3.64 -4.95
CA GLN A 71 7.55 -3.09 -6.06
C GLN A 71 6.70 -2.21 -6.98
N ILE A 72 5.38 -2.35 -6.92
CA ILE A 72 4.44 -1.60 -7.74
C ILE A 72 3.35 -1.04 -6.85
N LEU A 73 3.08 0.26 -6.96
CA LEU A 73 1.96 0.92 -6.29
C LEU A 73 0.88 1.27 -7.32
N ARG A 74 -0.36 0.80 -7.09
CA ARG A 74 -1.53 1.18 -7.88
C ARG A 74 -2.30 2.28 -7.14
N VAL A 75 -2.28 3.49 -7.70
CA VAL A 75 -2.75 4.72 -7.04
C VAL A 75 -3.67 5.55 -7.92
N HIS A 76 -4.47 6.42 -7.30
CA HIS A 76 -5.22 7.48 -7.99
C HIS A 76 -4.38 8.76 -8.08
N ASP A 77 -3.65 9.08 -7.01
CA ASP A 77 -2.87 10.30 -6.82
C ASP A 77 -1.39 10.04 -7.14
N VAL A 78 -1.01 10.22 -8.43
CA VAL A 78 0.30 9.80 -8.96
C VAL A 78 1.45 10.63 -8.42
N ARG A 79 1.25 11.96 -8.28
CA ARG A 79 2.30 12.88 -7.83
C ARG A 79 2.78 12.52 -6.42
N GLU A 80 1.84 12.39 -5.48
CA GLU A 80 2.11 12.12 -4.08
C GLU A 80 2.68 10.72 -3.87
N ALA A 81 2.22 9.74 -4.67
CA ALA A 81 2.82 8.40 -4.67
C ALA A 81 4.27 8.43 -5.18
N ARG A 82 4.57 9.27 -6.17
CA ARG A 82 5.93 9.42 -6.70
C ARG A 82 6.86 10.05 -5.67
N GLU A 83 6.40 11.10 -4.98
CA GLU A 83 7.13 11.73 -3.87
C GLU A 83 7.46 10.71 -2.76
N ALA A 84 6.49 9.87 -2.37
CA ALA A 84 6.70 8.81 -1.39
C ALA A 84 7.77 7.79 -1.84
N ILE A 85 7.75 7.39 -3.12
CA ILE A 85 8.76 6.49 -3.70
C ILE A 85 10.15 7.15 -3.68
N GLU A 86 10.26 8.41 -4.07
CA GLU A 86 11.54 9.12 -4.12
C GLU A 86 12.16 9.25 -2.73
N LEU A 87 11.36 9.61 -1.72
CA LEU A 87 11.80 9.66 -0.33
C LEU A 87 12.21 8.28 0.19
N TYR A 88 11.42 7.24 -0.10
CA TYR A 88 11.76 5.86 0.27
C TYR A 88 13.09 5.42 -0.34
N LEU A 89 13.31 5.68 -1.63
CA LEU A 89 14.57 5.34 -2.31
C LEU A 89 15.76 6.16 -1.81
N ALA A 90 15.55 7.43 -1.45
CA ALA A 90 16.59 8.26 -0.85
C ALA A 90 17.01 7.70 0.52
N MET A 91 16.05 7.29 1.36
CA MET A 91 16.30 6.67 2.66
C MET A 91 17.07 5.35 2.54
N GLN A 92 16.76 4.50 1.54
CA GLN A 92 17.45 3.22 1.33
C GLN A 92 18.92 3.36 0.91
N LYS A 93 19.35 4.55 0.46
CA LYS A 93 20.72 4.83 0.03
C LYS A 93 21.59 5.47 1.12
N ALA A 94 20.99 5.91 2.22
CA ALA A 94 21.70 6.47 3.37
C ALA A 94 22.30 5.35 4.23
#